data_AF-A0A4Z0LBW5-F1
#
_entry.id   AF-A0A4Z0LBW5-F1
#
_cell.length_a   1.000
_cell.length_b   1.000
_cell.length_c   1.000
_cell.angle_alpha   90.00
_cell.angle_beta   90.00
_cell.angle_gamma   90.00
#
_symmetry.space_group_name_H-M   'P 1'
#
loop_
_entity.id
_entity.type
_entity.pdbx_description
1 polymer ?
#
loop_
_entity_poly.entity_id
_entity_poly.type
_entity_poly.pdbx_seq_one_letter_code
_entity_poly.pdbx_strand_id
1 'polypeptide(L)'
;MKYFKFSQPKKKLGVNKKETIISKILNFAFSFIPKANPKYDKLIQFVDVWYIEYDDVNECIEKEIGLNENYQVILKMPFQNEYGYWLDTDMKFEDFQNRFGIEKIDEPEFFKKWNELE
;
A
#
# COMPACT_ATOMS: atom_id res chain seq x y z
N MET A 1 17.83 -5.37 -4.40
CA MET A 1 16.37 -5.25 -4.49
C MET A 1 15.70 -6.46 -3.89
N LYS A 2 14.73 -6.23 -3.00
CA LYS A 2 13.84 -7.23 -2.45
C LYS A 2 12.42 -6.93 -2.93
N TYR A 3 11.70 -7.97 -3.33
CA TYR A 3 10.30 -7.85 -3.73
C TYR A 3 9.44 -8.66 -2.77
N PHE A 4 8.38 -8.04 -2.28
CA PHE A 4 7.48 -8.71 -1.36
C PHE A 4 6.07 -8.13 -1.45
N LYS A 5 5.11 -8.89 -0.95
CA LYS A 5 3.74 -8.44 -0.76
C LYS A 5 3.25 -8.71 0.65
N PHE A 6 2.27 -7.93 1.07
CA PHE A 6 1.58 -8.14 2.34
C PHE A 6 0.12 -7.67 2.25
N SER A 7 -0.75 -8.30 3.03
CA SER A 7 -2.14 -7.88 3.13
C SER A 7 -2.25 -6.68 4.06
N GLN A 8 -2.97 -5.65 3.60
CA GLN A 8 -3.32 -4.53 4.46
C GLN A 8 -4.31 -5.01 5.54
N PRO A 9 -4.03 -4.77 6.84
CA PRO A 9 -4.95 -5.14 7.91
C PRO A 9 -6.28 -4.38 7.76
N LYS A 10 -7.33 -5.04 7.28
CA LYS A 10 -8.69 -4.48 7.24
C LYS A 10 -9.39 -4.71 8.59
N LYS A 11 -9.98 -3.66 9.17
CA LYS A 11 -11.01 -3.87 10.20
C LYS A 11 -12.24 -4.50 9.52
N LYS A 12 -12.82 -5.55 10.12
CA LYS A 12 -14.20 -5.98 9.80
C LYS A 12 -15.13 -4.82 10.11
N LEU A 13 -15.47 -4.02 9.10
CA LEU A 13 -16.55 -3.04 9.19
C LEU A 13 -17.85 -3.83 9.38
N GLY A 14 -18.37 -3.84 10.60
CA GLY A 14 -19.72 -4.31 10.86
C GLY A 14 -20.69 -3.50 9.98
N VAL A 15 -21.36 -4.18 9.06
CA VAL A 15 -22.35 -3.59 8.16
C VAL A 15 -23.45 -2.94 9.00
N ASN A 16 -23.46 -1.61 9.06
CA ASN A 16 -24.65 -0.85 9.43
C ASN A 16 -24.74 0.41 8.59
N LYS A 17 -25.51 0.25 7.50
CA LYS A 17 -26.42 1.19 6.85
C LYS A 17 -26.45 2.61 7.46
N LYS A 18 -25.76 3.55 6.82
CA LYS A 18 -26.28 4.83 6.28
C LYS A 18 -25.08 5.73 5.99
N GLU A 19 -25.02 6.15 4.74
CA GLU A 19 -24.21 7.25 4.26
C GLU A 19 -24.36 8.49 5.17
N THR A 20 -23.39 9.42 5.09
CA THR A 20 -23.38 10.82 5.59
C THR A 20 -22.42 11.19 6.73
N ILE A 21 -21.59 10.30 7.31
CA ILE A 21 -20.56 10.70 8.31
C ILE A 21 -19.25 9.90 8.20
N ILE A 22 -18.73 9.69 6.98
CA ILE A 22 -17.47 8.95 6.80
C ILE A 22 -16.23 9.86 7.01
N SER A 23 -16.40 11.18 7.07
CA SER A 23 -15.30 12.15 7.15
C SER A 23 -14.61 12.28 8.52
N LYS A 24 -14.87 11.40 9.50
CA LYS A 24 -14.32 11.55 10.86
C LYS A 24 -13.79 10.28 11.55
N ILE A 25 -13.67 9.15 10.85
CA ILE A 25 -13.16 7.90 11.47
C ILE A 25 -12.00 7.33 10.66
N LEU A 26 -10.96 8.15 10.49
CA LEU A 26 -9.57 7.69 10.27
C LEU A 26 -8.75 7.87 11.56
N ASN A 27 -9.41 7.95 12.71
CA ASN A 27 -8.73 7.96 13.99
C ASN A 27 -8.63 6.54 14.54
N PHE A 28 -7.40 6.17 14.87
CA PHE A 28 -7.02 5.14 15.83
C PHE A 28 -6.60 3.76 15.28
N ALA A 29 -5.45 3.72 14.57
CA ALA A 29 -4.45 2.63 14.68
C ALA A 29 -3.08 2.87 13.98
N PHE A 30 -2.84 4.00 13.29
CA PHE A 30 -1.51 4.30 12.73
C PHE A 30 -1.17 5.77 12.97
N SER A 31 -0.25 6.09 13.88
CA SER A 31 0.33 7.44 13.99
C SER A 31 1.35 7.74 12.87
N PHE A 32 1.38 6.88 11.85
CA PHE A 32 2.33 6.86 10.75
C PHE A 32 1.57 6.67 9.42
N ILE A 33 0.46 7.38 9.24
CA ILE A 33 -0.13 7.51 7.90
C ILE A 33 0.62 8.68 7.25
N PRO A 34 1.60 8.43 6.36
CA PRO A 34 2.22 9.49 5.57
C PRO A 34 1.11 10.20 4.77
N LYS A 35 1.25 11.52 4.61
CA LYS A 35 0.24 12.33 3.92
C LYS A 35 0.21 11.96 2.45
N ALA A 36 -0.66 11.03 2.06
CA ALA A 36 -0.88 10.76 0.65
C ALA A 36 -1.63 11.93 -0.02
N ASN A 37 -1.45 12.03 -1.33
CA ASN A 37 -2.15 13.00 -2.17
C ASN A 37 -3.68 12.78 -2.04
N PRO A 38 -4.51 13.82 -1.83
CA PRO A 38 -5.97 13.70 -1.65
C PRO A 38 -6.71 12.91 -2.73
N LYS A 39 -6.15 12.81 -3.95
CA LYS A 39 -6.69 11.98 -5.03
C LYS A 39 -6.54 10.47 -4.75
N TYR A 40 -5.46 10.05 -4.10
CA TYR A 40 -5.13 8.65 -3.80
C TYR A 40 -5.55 8.20 -2.41
N ASP A 41 -5.75 9.13 -1.46
CA ASP A 41 -6.40 8.81 -0.18
C ASP A 41 -7.71 8.03 -0.38
N LYS A 42 -8.45 8.35 -1.45
CA LYS A 42 -9.68 7.65 -1.83
C LYS A 42 -9.46 6.24 -2.39
N LEU A 43 -8.29 5.94 -2.95
CA LEU A 43 -7.96 4.63 -3.52
C LEU A 43 -7.28 3.73 -2.48
N ILE A 44 -6.47 4.28 -1.59
CA ILE A 44 -5.75 3.54 -0.53
C ILE A 44 -6.71 2.75 0.37
N GLN A 45 -7.89 3.30 0.67
CA GLN A 45 -8.93 2.59 1.44
C GLN A 45 -9.46 1.31 0.75
N PHE A 46 -9.27 1.19 -0.57
CA PHE A 46 -9.65 0.01 -1.36
C PHE A 46 -8.49 -0.95 -1.60
N VAL A 47 -7.29 -0.68 -1.06
CA VAL A 47 -6.14 -1.58 -1.17
C VAL A 47 -6.25 -2.70 -0.14
N ASP A 48 -6.17 -3.94 -0.62
CA ASP A 48 -6.14 -5.18 0.15
C ASP A 48 -4.73 -5.75 0.25
N VAL A 49 -3.95 -5.61 -0.82
CA VAL A 49 -2.60 -6.16 -0.92
C VAL A 49 -1.67 -5.11 -1.48
N TRP A 50 -0.53 -4.94 -0.82
CA TRP A 50 0.56 -4.12 -1.29
C TRP A 50 1.65 -5.01 -1.87
N TYR A 51 2.20 -4.61 -3.01
CA TYR A 51 3.46 -5.14 -3.54
C TYR A 51 4.50 -4.03 -3.40
N ILE A 52 5.69 -4.37 -2.91
CA ILE A 52 6.77 -3.44 -2.63
C ILE A 52 8.06 -3.90 -3.32
N GLU A 53 8.73 -2.97 -3.99
CA GLU A 53 10.14 -3.07 -4.36
C GLU A 53 10.95 -2.26 -3.33
N TYR A 54 11.82 -2.95 -2.61
CA TYR A 54 12.65 -2.37 -1.56
C TYR A 54 14.13 -2.45 -1.94
N ASP A 55 14.82 -1.31 -1.89
CA ASP A 55 16.26 -1.24 -2.00
C ASP A 55 16.89 -1.57 -0.65
N ASP A 56 17.47 -2.76 -0.55
CA ASP A 56 18.11 -3.26 0.65
C ASP A 56 19.53 -2.73 0.87
N VAL A 57 20.09 -1.99 -0.09
CA VAL A 57 21.37 -1.27 0.05
C VAL A 57 21.14 0.12 0.62
N ASN A 58 20.15 0.84 0.09
CA ASN A 58 19.80 2.19 0.52
C ASN A 58 18.75 2.24 1.64
N GLU A 59 18.20 1.08 2.03
CA GLU A 59 17.15 0.91 3.05
C GLU A 59 15.85 1.69 2.74
N CYS A 60 15.49 1.85 1.47
CA CYS A 60 14.33 2.63 1.03
C CYS A 60 13.39 1.84 0.12
N ILE A 61 12.18 2.35 -0.07
CA ILE A 61 11.19 1.79 -0.98
C ILE A 61 11.29 2.53 -2.31
N GLU A 62 11.43 1.78 -3.40
CA GLU A 62 11.60 2.34 -4.75
C GLU A 62 10.31 2.32 -5.56
N LYS A 63 9.46 1.31 -5.34
CA LYS A 63 8.16 1.17 -5.99
C LYS A 63 7.14 0.49 -5.10
N GLU A 64 5.87 0.85 -5.28
CA GLU A 64 4.73 0.20 -4.65
C GLU A 64 3.57 0.01 -5.62
N ILE A 65 2.77 -1.02 -5.37
CA ILE A 65 1.54 -1.31 -6.11
C ILE A 65 0.45 -1.67 -5.11
N GLY A 66 -0.68 -0.98 -5.19
CA GLY A 66 -1.88 -1.29 -4.41
C GLY A 66 -2.87 -2.10 -5.23
N LEU A 67 -3.24 -3.29 -4.74
CA LEU A 67 -4.23 -4.17 -5.35
C LEU A 67 -5.50 -4.20 -4.50
N ASN A 68 -6.67 -4.23 -5.14
CA ASN A 68 -7.96 -4.38 -4.47
C ASN A 68 -8.26 -5.86 -4.10
N GLU A 69 -9.43 -6.09 -3.50
CA GLU A 69 -9.93 -7.43 -3.13
C GLU A 69 -10.02 -8.43 -4.30
N ASN A 70 -10.12 -7.93 -5.54
CA ASN A 70 -10.16 -8.73 -6.76
C ASN A 70 -8.76 -8.90 -7.38
N TYR A 71 -7.68 -8.55 -6.67
CA TYR A 71 -6.28 -8.60 -7.15
C TYR A 71 -6.02 -7.74 -8.40
N GLN A 72 -6.83 -6.72 -8.62
CA GLN A 72 -6.64 -5.74 -9.68
C GLN A 72 -5.79 -4.59 -9.16
N VAL A 73 -4.82 -4.14 -9.96
CA VAL A 73 -4.03 -2.95 -9.66
C VAL A 73 -4.91 -1.72 -9.73
N ILE A 74 -5.02 -1.01 -8.60
CA ILE A 74 -5.82 0.22 -8.51
C ILE A 74 -4.93 1.46 -8.36
N LEU A 75 -3.67 1.29 -7.98
CA LEU A 75 -2.66 2.34 -7.95
C LEU A 75 -1.25 1.74 -7.99
N LYS A 76 -0.29 2.54 -8.44
CA LYS A 76 1.15 2.26 -8.33
C LYS A 76 1.91 3.56 -8.13
N MET A 77 3.04 3.51 -7.44
CA MET A 77 3.92 4.68 -7.22
C MET A 77 5.41 4.30 -7.30
N PRO A 78 6.30 5.22 -7.70
CA PRO A 78 6.01 6.58 -8.15
C PRO A 78 5.30 6.58 -9.50
N PHE A 79 4.29 7.44 -9.64
CA PHE A 79 3.56 7.62 -10.89
C PHE A 79 3.20 9.10 -11.06
N GLN A 80 3.52 9.69 -12.22
CA GLN A 80 3.12 11.05 -12.61
C GLN A 80 3.41 12.17 -11.57
N ASN A 81 4.55 12.09 -10.87
CA ASN A 81 4.99 13.04 -9.82
C ASN A 81 4.14 13.04 -8.55
N GLU A 82 3.40 11.97 -8.29
CA GLU A 82 2.54 11.86 -7.11
C GLU A 82 3.29 11.15 -5.97
N TYR A 83 3.06 11.63 -4.75
CA TYR A 83 3.62 11.10 -3.51
C TYR A 83 3.16 9.66 -3.28
N GLY A 84 4.09 8.78 -2.94
CA GLY A 84 3.81 7.38 -2.66
C GLY A 84 3.46 7.14 -1.21
N TYR A 85 2.55 6.20 -0.96
CA TYR A 85 2.09 5.92 0.39
C TYR A 85 3.21 5.35 1.25
N TRP A 86 3.86 4.28 0.81
CA TRP A 86 5.00 3.68 1.51
C TRP A 86 6.33 4.31 1.11
N LEU A 87 6.47 4.77 -0.14
CA LEU A 87 7.70 5.44 -0.62
C LEU A 87 8.17 6.58 0.29
N ASP A 88 7.24 7.32 0.89
CA ASP A 88 7.54 8.46 1.75
C ASP A 88 7.73 8.06 3.23
N THR A 89 7.95 6.77 3.51
CA THR A 89 8.18 6.25 4.87
C THR A 89 9.61 5.79 5.08
N ASP A 90 10.12 5.98 6.30
CA ASP A 90 11.39 5.40 6.75
C ASP A 90 11.25 3.93 7.20
N MET A 91 10.25 3.19 6.68
CA MET A 91 10.00 1.82 7.12
C MET A 91 11.09 0.89 6.61
N LYS A 92 11.69 0.14 7.54
CA LYS A 92 12.69 -0.87 7.19
C LYS A 92 12.03 -2.16 6.77
N PHE A 93 12.76 -2.99 6.02
CA PHE A 93 12.29 -4.32 5.62
C PHE A 93 11.78 -5.15 6.81
N GLU A 94 12.46 -5.09 7.96
CA GLU A 94 12.09 -5.79 9.19
C GLU A 94 10.78 -5.26 9.80
N ASP A 95 10.47 -3.96 9.64
CA ASP A 95 9.17 -3.42 10.07
C ASP A 95 8.04 -4.10 9.32
N PHE A 96 8.19 -4.30 8.01
CA PHE A 96 7.18 -5.00 7.22
C PHE A 96 7.01 -6.46 7.68
N GLN A 97 8.12 -7.16 7.88
CA GLN A 97 8.11 -8.54 8.36
C GLN A 97 7.41 -8.67 9.71
N ASN A 98 7.74 -7.80 10.66
CA ASN A 98 7.27 -7.90 12.03
C ASN A 98 5.83 -7.41 12.20
N ARG A 99 5.38 -6.42 11.40
CA ARG A 99 4.06 -5.79 11.57
C ARG A 99 2.96 -6.41 10.71
N PHE A 100 3.28 -6.82 9.48
CA PHE A 100 2.27 -7.27 8.52
C PHE A 100 2.39 -8.76 8.19
N GLY A 101 3.58 -9.33 8.35
CA GLY A 101 3.90 -10.62 7.73
C GLY A 101 3.99 -10.46 6.22
N ILE A 102 5.15 -10.76 5.65
CA ILE A 102 5.38 -10.60 4.21
C ILE A 102 5.48 -11.95 3.51
N GLU A 103 5.01 -11.99 2.28
CA GLU A 103 5.31 -13.04 1.32
C GLU A 103 6.34 -12.49 0.32
N LYS A 104 7.49 -13.15 0.22
CA LYS A 104 8.49 -12.80 -0.80
C LYS A 104 7.96 -13.20 -2.18
N ILE A 105 8.12 -12.32 -3.14
CA ILE A 105 7.81 -12.57 -4.56
C ILE A 105 9.08 -12.36 -5.38
N ASP A 106 9.05 -12.76 -6.65
CA ASP A 106 10.12 -12.47 -7.57
C ASP A 106 9.88 -11.17 -8.36
N GLU A 107 10.96 -10.66 -8.96
CA GLU A 107 10.94 -9.46 -9.78
C GLU A 107 9.98 -9.59 -10.98
N PRO A 108 9.92 -10.73 -11.72
CA PRO A 108 8.94 -10.91 -12.80
C PRO A 108 7.49 -10.80 -12.34
N GLU A 109 7.10 -11.37 -11.20
CA GLU A 109 5.75 -11.25 -10.65
C GLU A 109 5.42 -9.77 -10.36
N PHE A 110 6.37 -9.04 -9.75
CA PHE A 110 6.19 -7.63 -9.45
C PHE A 110 5.97 -6.79 -10.72
N PHE A 111 6.86 -6.91 -11.71
CA PHE A 111 6.74 -6.11 -12.94
C PHE A 111 5.56 -6.51 -13.83
N LYS A 112 5.11 -7.76 -13.75
CA LYS A 112 3.84 -8.17 -14.38
C LYS A 112 2.68 -7.34 -13.84
N LYS A 113 2.60 -7.11 -12.53
CA LYS A 113 1.59 -6.24 -11.90
C LYS A 113 1.84 -4.76 -12.19
N TRP A 114 3.09 -4.31 -12.14
CA TRP A 114 3.45 -2.91 -12.39
C TRP A 114 2.95 -2.41 -13.76
N ASN A 115 2.97 -3.29 -14.75
CA ASN A 115 2.57 -2.99 -16.13
C ASN A 115 1.06 -3.17 -16.40
N GLU A 116 0.23 -3.56 -15.42
CA GLU A 116 -1.24 -3.65 -15.60
C GLU A 116 -1.92 -2.27 -15.68
N LEU A 117 -1.26 -1.23 -15.15
CA LEU A 117 -1.72 0.15 -15.19
C LEU A 117 -0.73 0.97 -16.04
N GLU A 118 -1.20 1.66 -17.08
CA GLU A 118 -0.36 2.51 -17.95
C GLU A 118 -0.24 3.94 -17.41
#